data_AF-A0A8X6T864-F1
#
_entry.id   AF-A0A8X6T864-F1
#
_cell.length_a   1.000
_cell.length_b   1.000
_cell.length_c   1.000
_cell.angle_alpha   90.00
_cell.angle_beta   90.00
_cell.angle_gamma   90.00
#
_symmetry.space_group_name_H-M   'P 1'
#
loop_
_entity.id
_entity.type
_entity.pdbx_description
1 polymer ?
#
loop_
_entity_poly.entity_id
_entity_poly.type
_entity_poly.pdbx_seq_one_letter_code
_entity_poly.pdbx_strand_id
1 'polypeptide(L)'
;MKNLLCCKYCCSSEKIELREDLKSRRGLAVSLEIICHNCEESTSTMSSKISNKCYDVNLRLTYGMRAIVKGGAAARIFCGLMNLPPPPAKFERHNSLFLNVLKNN
;
A
#
# COMPACT_ATOMS: atom_id res chain seq x y z
N MET A 1 -7.36 -22.39 -22.78
CA MET A 1 -7.18 -21.64 -21.51
C MET A 1 -6.42 -20.36 -21.87
N LYS A 2 -6.98 -19.15 -21.68
CA LYS A 2 -6.25 -17.90 -21.96
C LYS A 2 -5.35 -17.59 -20.75
N ASN A 3 -4.06 -17.36 -20.97
CA ASN A 3 -3.17 -16.88 -19.92
C ASN A 3 -3.61 -15.46 -19.52
N LEU A 4 -3.90 -15.27 -18.23
CA LEU A 4 -4.37 -13.99 -17.68
C LEU A 4 -3.23 -12.98 -17.47
N LEU A 5 -1.98 -13.44 -17.52
CA LEU A 5 -0.78 -12.65 -17.27
C LEU A 5 0.25 -12.91 -18.39
N CYS A 6 0.65 -11.86 -19.10
CA CYS A 6 1.73 -11.91 -20.08
C CYS A 6 2.57 -10.64 -20.01
N CYS A 7 3.84 -10.75 -20.39
CA CYS A 7 4.72 -9.61 -20.55
C CYS A 7 4.26 -8.78 -21.76
N LYS A 8 4.07 -7.47 -21.57
CA LYS A 8 3.68 -6.55 -22.63
C LYS A 8 4.72 -6.44 -23.76
N TYR A 9 5.98 -6.74 -23.46
CA TYR A 9 7.12 -6.52 -24.37
C TYR A 9 7.46 -7.74 -25.22
N CYS A 10 7.50 -8.94 -24.62
CA CYS A 10 7.84 -10.18 -25.33
C CYS A 10 6.66 -11.16 -25.49
N CYS A 11 5.47 -10.80 -25.00
CA CYS A 11 4.27 -11.64 -24.99
C CYS A 11 4.40 -12.98 -24.25
N SER A 12 5.55 -13.27 -23.62
CA SER A 12 5.74 -14.46 -22.81
C SER A 12 4.89 -14.40 -21.53
N SER A 13 4.22 -15.50 -21.22
CA SER A 13 3.55 -15.73 -19.93
C SER A 13 4.43 -16.49 -18.94
N GLU A 14 5.66 -16.83 -19.32
CA GLU A 14 6.57 -17.61 -18.49
C GLU A 14 7.49 -16.69 -17.68
N LYS A 15 7.88 -17.17 -16.48
CA LYS A 15 8.88 -16.54 -15.61
C LYS A 15 8.58 -15.05 -15.32
N ILE A 16 7.32 -14.73 -15.04
CA ILE A 16 6.93 -13.42 -14.52
C ILE A 16 6.98 -13.48 -12.98
N GLU A 17 7.76 -12.60 -12.38
CA GLU A 17 7.89 -12.46 -10.93
C GLU A 17 7.19 -11.17 -10.46
N LEU A 18 6.48 -11.26 -9.33
CA LEU A 18 6.00 -10.10 -8.59
C LEU A 18 6.83 -9.98 -7.31
N ARG A 19 7.49 -8.85 -7.13
CA ARG A 19 8.39 -8.57 -6.00
C ARG A 19 7.93 -7.34 -5.22
N GLU A 20 8.03 -7.39 -3.89
CA GLU A 20 7.91 -6.19 -3.06
C GLU A 20 9.27 -5.50 -2.91
N ASP A 21 9.33 -4.19 -3.17
CA ASP A 21 10.48 -3.39 -2.74
C ASP A 21 10.28 -2.95 -1.28
N LEU A 22 10.85 -3.71 -0.35
CA LEU A 22 10.76 -3.45 1.08
C LEU A 22 11.33 -2.07 1.50
N LYS A 23 12.25 -1.48 0.72
CA LYS A 23 12.83 -0.16 1.01
C LYS A 23 11.87 0.98 0.69
N SER A 24 10.96 0.76 -0.25
CA SER A 24 9.91 1.72 -0.63
C SER A 24 8.79 1.84 0.40
N ARG A 25 8.76 0.97 1.42
CA ARG A 25 7.64 0.88 2.37
C ARG A 25 7.38 2.21 3.10
N ARG A 26 6.11 2.60 3.14
CA ARG A 26 5.61 3.82 3.82
C ARG A 26 4.33 3.46 4.56
N GLY A 27 4.46 2.96 5.79
CA GLY A 27 3.34 2.33 6.50
C GLY A 27 2.93 1.04 5.79
N LEU A 28 1.65 0.94 5.41
CA LEU A 28 1.10 -0.21 4.69
C LEU A 28 1.30 -0.14 3.17
N ALA A 29 1.69 1.02 2.64
CA ALA A 29 1.98 1.15 1.21
C ALA A 29 3.40 0.65 0.89
N VAL A 30 3.52 -0.10 -0.21
CA VAL A 30 4.79 -0.64 -0.72
C VAL A 30 4.79 -0.58 -2.25
N SER A 31 5.95 -0.39 -2.86
CA SER A 31 6.13 -0.54 -4.31
C SER A 31 6.16 -2.02 -4.65
N LEU A 32 5.33 -2.38 -5.63
CA LEU A 32 5.25 -3.69 -6.24
C LEU A 32 5.92 -3.62 -7.59
N GLU A 33 6.85 -4.52 -7.85
CA GLU A 33 7.61 -4.61 -9.08
C GLU A 33 7.27 -5.91 -9.80
N ILE A 34 6.88 -5.80 -11.05
CA ILE A 34 6.61 -6.92 -11.95
C ILE A 34 7.82 -7.04 -12.87
N ILE A 35 8.45 -8.21 -12.88
CA ILE A 35 9.67 -8.49 -13.62
C ILE A 35 9.40 -9.65 -14.58
N CYS A 36 9.73 -9.48 -15.86
CA CYS A 36 9.74 -10.57 -16.83
C CYS A 36 11.16 -11.10 -17.00
N HIS A 37 11.44 -12.32 -16.53
CA HIS A 37 12.78 -12.93 -16.68
C HIS A 37 13.08 -13.45 -18.09
N ASN A 38 12.15 -13.31 -19.04
CA ASN A 38 12.39 -13.68 -20.44
C ASN A 38 13.01 -12.55 -21.25
N CYS A 39 12.64 -11.30 -20.99
CA CYS A 39 13.17 -10.12 -21.68
C CYS A 39 13.74 -9.06 -20.74
N GLU A 40 13.85 -9.37 -19.44
CA GLU A 40 14.41 -8.55 -18.36
C GLU A 40 13.72 -7.20 -18.12
N GLU A 41 12.62 -6.93 -18.82
CA GLU A 41 11.79 -5.75 -18.62
C GLU A 41 11.06 -5.83 -17.28
N SER A 42 10.98 -4.66 -16.62
CA SER A 42 10.30 -4.52 -15.34
C SER A 42 9.43 -3.27 -15.29
N THR A 43 8.41 -3.29 -14.44
CA THR A 43 7.59 -2.12 -14.15
C THR A 43 7.23 -2.13 -12.68
N SER A 44 7.24 -0.98 -12.04
CA SER A 44 6.84 -0.84 -10.63
C SER A 44 5.65 0.09 -10.46
N THR A 45 4.85 -0.18 -9.43
CA THR A 45 3.72 0.64 -9.02
C THR A 45 3.50 0.58 -7.52
N MET A 46 3.03 1.66 -6.92
CA MET A 46 2.68 1.66 -5.50
C MET A 46 1.38 0.88 -5.26
N SER A 47 1.35 0.08 -4.20
CA SER A 47 0.18 -0.70 -3.78
C SER A 47 -1.02 0.15 -3.33
N SER A 48 -0.81 1.46 -3.14
CA SER A 48 -1.83 2.43 -2.77
C SER A 48 -1.61 3.74 -3.51
N LYS A 49 -2.71 4.39 -3.88
CA LYS A 49 -2.70 5.78 -4.38
C LYS A 49 -2.34 6.76 -3.27
N ILE A 50 -1.90 7.95 -3.65
CA ILE A 50 -1.66 9.07 -2.76
C ILE A 50 -2.82 10.05 -2.88
N SER A 51 -3.45 10.38 -1.74
CA SER A 51 -4.41 11.48 -1.59
C SER A 51 -3.91 12.43 -0.52
N ASN A 52 -3.93 13.73 -0.78
CA ASN A 52 -3.52 14.76 0.18
C ASN A 52 -2.15 14.49 0.84
N LYS A 53 -1.15 14.06 0.05
CA LYS A 53 0.22 13.74 0.47
C LYS A 53 0.34 12.51 1.39
N CYS A 54 -0.70 11.68 1.51
CA CYS A 54 -0.67 10.42 2.26
C CYS A 54 -1.17 9.28 1.39
N TYR A 55 -0.67 8.06 1.63
CA TYR A 55 -1.21 6.87 0.97
C TYR A 55 -2.60 6.54 1.51
N ASP A 56 -3.56 6.30 0.62
CA ASP A 56 -4.95 6.00 0.97
C ASP A 56 -5.08 4.84 1.95
N VAL A 57 -4.29 3.79 1.80
CA VAL A 57 -4.29 2.64 2.72
C VAL A 57 -3.97 3.05 4.15
N ASN A 58 -3.04 4.00 4.34
CA ASN A 58 -2.67 4.52 5.66
C ASN A 58 -3.77 5.42 6.23
N LEU A 59 -4.40 6.23 5.38
CA LEU A 59 -5.55 7.06 5.77
C LEU A 59 -6.71 6.19 6.23
N ARG A 60 -7.05 5.14 5.45
CA ARG A 60 -8.14 4.21 5.77
C ARG A 60 -7.88 3.45 7.07
N LEU A 61 -6.66 2.96 7.28
CA LEU A 61 -6.31 2.32 8.54
C LEU A 61 -6.46 3.29 9.71
N THR A 62 -5.93 4.51 9.57
CA THR A 62 -6.01 5.50 10.66
C THR A 62 -7.45 5.89 10.94
N TYR A 63 -8.24 6.20 9.91
CA TYR A 63 -9.64 6.55 10.03
C TYR A 63 -10.46 5.41 10.64
N GLY A 64 -10.30 4.19 10.16
CA GLY A 64 -11.00 3.01 10.69
C GLY A 64 -10.72 2.80 12.17
N MET A 65 -9.46 2.93 12.60
CA MET A 65 -9.10 2.86 14.02
C MET A 65 -9.75 3.99 14.82
N ARG A 66 -9.74 5.23 14.31
CA ARG A 66 -10.39 6.37 14.99
C ARG A 66 -11.90 6.21 15.11
N ALA A 67 -12.56 5.68 14.08
CA ALA A 67 -13.99 5.46 14.06
C ALA A 67 -14.45 4.50 15.17
N ILE A 68 -13.59 3.56 15.59
CA ILE A 68 -13.83 2.65 16.70
C ILE A 68 -13.16 3.10 18.01
N VAL A 69 -12.80 4.39 18.12
CA VAL A 69 -12.16 5.00 19.30
C VAL A 69 -10.84 4.29 19.67
N LYS A 70 -10.08 3.87 18.65
CA LYS A 70 -8.75 3.27 18.79
C LYS A 70 -7.67 4.13 18.15
N GLY A 71 -6.46 4.00 18.67
CA GLY A 71 -5.27 4.72 18.21
C GLY A 71 -4.20 3.80 17.59
N GLY A 72 -3.02 4.36 17.34
CA GLY A 72 -1.91 3.65 16.67
C GLY A 72 -1.44 2.37 17.39
N ALA A 73 -1.62 2.28 18.72
CA ALA A 73 -1.28 1.08 19.48
C ALA A 73 -2.14 -0.13 19.06
N ALA A 74 -3.46 0.07 18.96
CA ALA A 74 -4.38 -0.96 18.46
C ALA A 74 -4.13 -1.27 16.99
N ALA A 75 -3.81 -0.25 16.18
CA ALA A 75 -3.44 -0.44 14.78
C ALA A 75 -2.21 -1.35 14.62
N ARG A 76 -1.21 -1.23 15.51
CA ARG A 76 -0.02 -2.09 15.51
C ARG A 76 -0.36 -3.54 15.87
N ILE A 77 -1.24 -3.76 16.84
CA ILE A 77 -1.71 -5.11 17.20
C ILE A 77 -2.48 -5.71 16.02
N PHE A 78 -3.41 -4.95 15.42
CA PHE A 78 -4.16 -5.38 14.25
C PHE A 78 -3.24 -5.74 13.08
N CYS A 79 -2.28 -4.88 12.74
CA CYS A 79 -1.30 -5.16 11.69
C CYS A 79 -0.52 -6.44 11.99
N GLY A 80 -0.03 -6.61 13.23
CA GLY A 80 0.67 -7.83 13.64
C GLY A 80 -0.18 -9.09 13.52
N LEU A 81 -1.44 -9.04 13.96
CA LEU A 81 -2.39 -10.16 13.87
C LEU A 81 -2.68 -10.57 12.42
N MET A 82 -2.76 -9.58 11.53
CA MET A 82 -3.07 -9.79 10.11
C MET A 82 -1.82 -10.09 9.26
N ASN A 83 -0.64 -10.24 9.88
CA ASN A 83 0.64 -10.36 9.18
C ASN A 83 0.89 -9.22 8.18
N LEU A 84 0.45 -8.01 8.53
CA LEU A 84 0.64 -6.80 7.76
C LEU A 84 1.89 -6.06 8.22
N PRO A 85 2.47 -5.19 7.35
CA PRO A 85 3.49 -4.26 7.78
C PRO A 85 3.02 -3.36 8.93
N PRO A 86 3.95 -2.82 9.73
CA PRO A 86 3.61 -1.88 10.79
C PRO A 86 2.79 -0.69 10.26
N PRO A 87 1.87 -0.13 11.08
CA PRO A 87 1.12 1.07 10.73
C PRO A 87 2.07 2.26 10.45
N PRO A 88 1.58 3.31 9.75
CA PRO A 88 2.40 4.48 9.47
C PRO A 88 2.98 5.10 10.75
N ALA A 89 4.30 5.33 10.78
CA ALA A 89 5.02 5.83 11.96
C ALA A 89 4.44 7.14 12.50
N LYS A 90 4.02 8.06 11.62
CA LYS A 90 3.36 9.31 11.99
C LYS A 90 1.83 9.15 11.96
N PHE A 91 1.30 8.19 12.72
CA PHE A 91 -0.12 7.84 12.76
C PHE A 91 -1.02 9.05 13.01
N GLU A 92 -0.65 9.86 14.01
CA GLU A 92 -1.37 11.09 14.41
C GLU A 92 -1.39 12.18 13.33
N ARG A 93 -0.46 12.17 12.38
CA ARG A 93 -0.37 13.21 11.33
C ARG A 93 -1.61 13.21 10.44
N HIS A 94 -2.31 12.10 10.32
CA HIS A 94 -3.54 12.02 9.53
C HIS A 94 -4.72 12.71 10.22
N ASN A 95 -4.66 12.97 11.53
CA ASN A 95 -5.74 13.64 12.25
C ASN A 95 -6.00 15.05 11.70
N SER A 96 -4.96 15.78 11.30
CA SER A 96 -5.14 17.12 10.71
C SER A 96 -5.89 17.06 9.38
N LEU A 97 -5.67 16.01 8.58
CA LEU A 97 -6.42 15.78 7.35
C LEU A 97 -7.90 15.52 7.65
N PHE A 98 -8.20 14.67 8.65
CA PHE A 98 -9.59 14.41 9.04
C PHE A 98 -10.28 15.65 9.60
N LEU A 99 -9.61 16.43 10.45
CA LEU A 99 -10.15 17.68 10.99
C LEU A 99 -10.46 18.70 9.90
N ASN A 100 -9.63 18.80 8.86
CA ASN A 100 -9.88 19.70 7.75
C ASN A 100 -11.13 19.30 6.95
N VAL A 101 -11.36 18.00 6.76
CA VAL A 101 -12.59 17.52 6.10
C VAL A 101 -13.82 17.87 6.94
N LEU A 102 -13.76 17.70 8.26
CA LEU A 102 -14.87 18.04 9.15
C LEU A 102 -15.18 19.55 9.20
N LYS A 103 -14.20 20.42 8.99
CA LYS A 103 -14.38 21.88 8.98
C LYS A 103 -14.96 22.42 7.66
N ASN A 104 -14.87 21.64 6.59
CA ASN A 104 -15.30 22.04 5.25
C ASN A 104 -16.67 21.44 4.86
N ASN A 105 -17.36 20.81 5.81
CA ASN A 105 -18.77 20.37 5.70
C ASN A 105 -19.62 21.23 6.63
#